data_AF-A0A6C1QUE5-F1
#
_entry.id   AF-A0A6C1QUE5-F1
#
_cell.length_a   1.000
_cell.length_b   1.000
_cell.length_c   1.000
_cell.angle_alpha   90.00
_cell.angle_beta   90.00
_cell.angle_gamma   90.00
#
_symmetry.space_group_name_H-M   'P 1'
#
loop_
_entity.id
_entity.type
_entity.pdbx_description
1 polymer ?
#
loop_
_entity_poly.entity_id
_entity_poly.type
_entity_poly.pdbx_seq_one_letter_code
_entity_poly.pdbx_strand_id
1 'polypeptide(L)'
;MKRFLFSLNAVLRLREHREWEQELELGKTTSRVASIQNEINSLTTEYQNTVSLASGARAVDMEYRIWQTAYLSLLEQRRSECRRDLTIAEEARQAAQERYLEAMKERKVLTQLRERQESAYRREQTLHEENVIDDTNNARSARVRGRAVRSGHAVAVTEGTKNGSI
;
A
#
# COMPACT_ATOMS: atom_id res chain seq x y z
N MET A 1 9.21 -13.96 25.34
CA MET A 1 8.07 -13.18 24.83
C MET A 1 7.47 -13.91 23.64
N LYS A 2 6.15 -14.08 23.61
CA LYS A 2 5.48 -14.66 22.43
C LYS A 2 5.55 -13.64 21.28
N ARG A 3 5.54 -14.10 20.02
CA ARG A 3 5.47 -13.22 18.85
C ARG A 3 4.01 -12.93 18.52
N PHE A 4 3.71 -11.73 18.04
CA PHE A 4 2.38 -11.40 17.53
C PHE A 4 2.06 -12.25 16.28
N LEU A 5 0.89 -12.88 16.27
CA LEU A 5 0.40 -13.67 15.15
C LEU A 5 -0.95 -13.12 14.72
N PHE A 6 -1.01 -12.61 13.48
CA PHE A 6 -2.26 -12.14 12.90
C PHE A 6 -2.98 -13.32 12.23
N SER A 7 -4.18 -13.65 12.70
CA SER A 7 -4.95 -14.80 12.20
C SER A 7 -5.31 -14.68 10.71
N LEU A 8 -5.51 -13.46 10.21
CA LEU A 8 -5.90 -13.19 8.83
C LEU A 8 -4.70 -12.84 7.92
N ASN A 9 -3.47 -13.20 8.31
CA ASN A 9 -2.29 -12.85 7.53
C ASN A 9 -2.28 -13.48 6.13
N ALA A 10 -2.80 -14.70 5.98
CA ALA A 10 -2.97 -15.35 4.68
C ALA A 10 -3.95 -14.59 3.78
N VAL A 11 -5.06 -14.11 4.35
CA VAL A 11 -6.07 -13.31 3.62
C VAL A 11 -5.49 -11.96 3.23
N LEU A 12 -4.74 -11.31 4.11
CA LEU A 12 -4.05 -10.06 3.81
C LEU A 12 -3.11 -10.21 2.61
N ARG A 13 -2.27 -11.25 2.59
CA ARG A 13 -1.38 -11.54 1.45
C ARG A 13 -2.14 -11.78 0.15
N LEU A 14 -3.26 -12.49 0.21
CA LEU A 14 -4.11 -12.69 -0.96
C LEU A 14 -4.67 -11.36 -1.49
N ARG A 15 -5.07 -10.44 -0.61
CA ARG A 15 -5.57 -9.12 -1.00
C ARG A 15 -4.45 -8.22 -1.56
N GLU A 16 -3.25 -8.29 -1.00
CA GLU A 16 -2.07 -7.61 -1.54
C GLU A 16 -1.75 -8.08 -2.97
N HIS A 17 -1.80 -9.40 -3.21
CA HIS A 17 -1.60 -9.95 -4.55
C HIS A 17 -2.69 -9.48 -5.53
N ARG A 18 -3.96 -9.50 -5.11
CA ARG A 18 -5.07 -9.04 -5.96
C ARG A 18 -4.95 -7.57 -6.32
N GLU A 19 -4.56 -6.72 -5.37
CA GLU A 19 -4.27 -5.31 -5.64
C GLU A 19 -3.18 -5.15 -6.70
N TRP A 20 -2.08 -5.89 -6.55
CA TRP A 20 -0.99 -5.88 -7.52
C TRP A 20 -1.44 -6.32 -8.93
N GLU A 21 -2.29 -7.36 -9.01
CA GLU A 21 -2.88 -7.77 -10.29
C GLU A 21 -3.74 -6.66 -10.93
N GLN A 22 -4.55 -5.97 -10.13
CA GLN A 22 -5.35 -4.84 -10.63
C GLN A 22 -4.50 -3.63 -11.02
N GLU A 23 -3.41 -3.36 -10.28
CA GLU A 23 -2.44 -2.31 -10.61
C GLU A 23 -1.78 -2.60 -11.96
N LEU A 24 -1.38 -3.85 -12.19
CA LEU A 24 -0.80 -4.27 -13.46
C LEU A 24 -1.79 -4.07 -14.62
N GLU A 25 -3.06 -4.42 -14.41
CA GLU A 25 -4.11 -4.25 -15.42
C GLU A 25 -4.42 -2.77 -15.72
N LEU A 26 -4.44 -1.93 -14.69
CA LEU A 26 -4.53 -0.48 -14.84
C LEU A 26 -3.33 0.07 -15.62
N GLY A 27 -2.13 -0.45 -15.39
CA GLY A 27 -0.93 -0.10 -16.15
C GLY A 27 -1.05 -0.44 -17.63
N LYS A 28 -1.54 -1.64 -17.97
CA LYS A 28 -1.75 -2.07 -19.37
C LYS A 28 -2.76 -1.18 -20.09
N THR A 29 -3.92 -0.94 -19.48
CA THR A 29 -4.98 -0.11 -20.07
C THR A 29 -4.54 1.35 -20.23
N THR A 30 -3.81 1.89 -19.25
CA THR A 30 -3.21 3.23 -19.33
C THR A 30 -2.18 3.31 -20.46
N SER A 31 -1.33 2.30 -20.61
CA SER A 31 -0.36 2.24 -21.71
C SER A 31 -1.06 2.20 -23.07
N ARG A 32 -2.14 1.42 -23.21
CA ARG A 32 -2.93 1.37 -24.45
C ARG A 32 -3.51 2.74 -24.82
N VAL A 33 -4.10 3.45 -23.85
CA VAL A 33 -4.60 4.82 -24.04
C VAL A 33 -3.48 5.74 -24.52
N ALA A 34 -2.32 5.71 -23.86
CA ALA A 34 -1.17 6.52 -24.25
C ALA A 34 -0.68 6.20 -25.68
N SER A 35 -0.63 4.93 -26.06
CA SER A 35 -0.26 4.52 -27.43
C SER A 35 -1.22 5.06 -28.48
N ILE A 36 -2.53 4.97 -28.26
CA ILE A 36 -3.54 5.49 -29.19
C ILE A 36 -3.44 7.02 -29.29
N GLN A 37 -3.24 7.71 -28.16
CA GLN A 37 -3.08 9.15 -28.17
C GLN A 37 -1.84 9.60 -28.96
N ASN A 38 -0.74 8.86 -28.83
CA ASN A 38 0.48 9.11 -29.61
C ASN A 38 0.24 8.90 -31.11
N GLU A 39 -0.53 7.88 -31.49
CA GLU A 39 -0.91 7.63 -32.88
C GLU A 39 -1.77 8.78 -33.44
N ILE A 40 -2.78 9.25 -32.69
CA ILE A 40 -3.60 10.41 -33.08
C ILE A 40 -2.72 11.66 -33.27
N ASN A 41 -1.75 11.87 -32.38
CA ASN A 41 -0.83 13.01 -32.47
C ASN A 41 0.05 12.88 -33.72
N SER A 42 0.61 11.70 -33.99
CA SER A 42 1.39 11.42 -35.20
C SER A 42 0.59 11.71 -36.48
N LEU A 43 -0.63 11.19 -36.56
CA LEU A 43 -1.53 11.42 -37.70
C LEU A 43 -1.90 12.91 -37.85
N THR A 44 -2.05 13.63 -36.73
CA THR A 44 -2.33 15.07 -36.75
C THR A 44 -1.13 15.86 -37.28
N THR A 45 0.08 15.52 -36.87
CA THR A 45 1.31 16.12 -37.39
C THR A 45 1.49 15.81 -38.88
N GLU A 46 1.25 14.58 -39.30
CA GLU A 46 1.31 14.15 -40.71
C GLU A 46 0.29 14.91 -41.58
N TYR A 47 -0.93 15.09 -41.08
CA TYR A 47 -1.96 15.91 -41.72
C TYR A 47 -1.49 17.37 -41.90
N GLN A 48 -0.98 17.99 -40.83
CA GLN A 48 -0.49 19.38 -40.88
C GLN A 48 0.68 19.55 -41.84
N ASN A 49 1.61 18.59 -41.86
CA ASN A 49 2.74 18.59 -42.79
C ASN A 49 2.27 18.49 -44.24
N THR A 50 1.33 17.60 -44.51
CA THR A 50 0.74 17.40 -45.85
C THR A 50 0.03 18.65 -46.35
N VAL A 51 -0.71 19.35 -45.47
CA VAL A 51 -1.36 20.62 -45.81
C VAL A 51 -0.32 21.71 -46.09
N SER A 52 0.68 21.84 -45.21
CA SER A 52 1.72 22.88 -45.30
C SER A 52 2.61 22.75 -46.53
N LEU A 53 2.90 21.51 -46.96
CA LEU A 53 3.71 21.25 -48.16
C LEU A 53 3.02 21.77 -49.44
N ALA A 54 1.69 21.77 -49.48
CA ALA A 54 0.94 22.16 -50.67
C ALA A 54 0.58 23.65 -50.78
N SER A 55 0.74 24.42 -49.70
CA SER A 55 0.58 25.88 -49.72
C SER A 55 1.82 26.60 -50.27
N GLY A 56 2.98 25.95 -50.30
CA GLY A 56 4.23 26.50 -50.87
C GLY A 56 4.40 26.33 -52.38
N ALA A 57 3.65 25.43 -53.01
CA ALA A 57 3.86 25.06 -54.42
C ALA A 57 2.90 25.83 -55.34
N ARG A 58 3.46 26.81 -56.07
CA ARG A 58 2.72 27.78 -56.93
C ARG A 58 2.21 27.21 -58.26
N ALA A 59 2.61 25.99 -58.63
CA ALA A 59 2.17 25.31 -59.85
C ALA A 59 2.14 23.80 -59.57
N VAL A 60 1.07 23.37 -58.91
CA VAL A 60 0.85 21.96 -58.61
C VAL A 60 -0.17 21.42 -59.59
N ASP A 61 0.20 20.35 -60.28
CA ASP A 61 -0.67 19.63 -61.21
C ASP A 61 -2.02 19.27 -60.54
N MET A 62 -3.10 19.35 -61.31
CA MET A 62 -4.45 18.98 -60.85
C MET A 62 -4.46 17.56 -60.29
N GLU A 63 -3.70 16.65 -60.91
CA GLU A 63 -3.56 15.27 -60.45
C GLU A 63 -2.96 15.18 -59.04
N TYR A 64 -1.91 15.95 -58.74
CA TYR A 64 -1.35 16.00 -57.39
C TYR A 64 -2.36 16.51 -56.37
N ARG A 65 -3.17 17.52 -56.72
CA ARG A 65 -4.21 18.05 -55.82
C ARG A 65 -5.27 16.98 -55.49
N ILE A 66 -5.65 16.15 -56.46
CA ILE A 66 -6.59 15.03 -56.25
C ILE A 66 -5.97 13.98 -55.32
N TRP A 67 -4.72 13.59 -55.54
CA TRP A 67 -4.04 12.64 -54.66
C TRP A 67 -3.88 13.16 -53.23
N GLN A 68 -3.54 14.44 -53.10
CA GLN A 68 -3.40 15.09 -51.80
C GLN A 68 -4.72 15.08 -51.01
N THR A 69 -5.84 15.47 -51.64
CA THR A 69 -7.13 15.50 -50.95
C THR A 69 -7.60 14.10 -50.56
N ALA A 70 -7.40 13.11 -51.43
CA ALA A 70 -7.70 11.70 -51.11
C ALA A 70 -6.89 11.21 -49.90
N TYR A 71 -5.59 11.53 -49.84
CA TYR A 71 -4.74 11.15 -48.73
C TYR A 71 -5.08 11.89 -47.43
N LEU A 72 -5.40 13.19 -47.48
CA LEU A 72 -5.90 13.93 -46.31
C LEU A 72 -7.21 13.32 -45.78
N SER A 73 -8.11 12.89 -46.67
CA SER A 73 -9.34 12.18 -46.28
C SER A 73 -9.03 10.85 -45.58
N LEU A 74 -8.04 10.10 -46.06
CA LEU A 74 -7.60 8.85 -45.43
C LEU A 74 -7.03 9.11 -44.02
N LEU A 75 -6.21 10.15 -43.86
CA LEU A 75 -5.67 10.53 -42.55
C LEU A 75 -6.79 10.91 -41.58
N GLU A 76 -7.79 11.68 -42.01
CA GLU A 76 -8.91 12.03 -41.13
C GLU A 76 -9.77 10.81 -40.78
N GLN A 77 -9.99 9.89 -41.73
CA GLN A 77 -10.68 8.63 -41.44
C GLN A 77 -9.94 7.84 -40.36
N ARG A 78 -8.62 7.63 -40.51
CA ARG A 78 -7.80 6.94 -39.51
C ARG A 78 -7.82 7.63 -38.14
N ARG A 79 -7.78 8.96 -38.10
CA ARG A 79 -7.92 9.72 -36.84
C ARG A 79 -9.28 9.48 -36.20
N SER A 80 -10.35 9.42 -37.00
CA SER A 80 -11.69 9.15 -36.50
C SER A 80 -11.83 7.74 -35.91
N GLU A 81 -11.18 6.75 -36.54
CA GLU A 81 -11.09 5.37 -36.04
C GLU A 81 -10.30 5.32 -34.73
N CYS A 82 -9.11 5.95 -34.69
CA CYS A 82 -8.31 6.03 -33.47
C CYS A 82 -9.04 6.72 -32.31
N ARG A 83 -9.85 7.76 -32.60
CA ARG A 83 -10.68 8.43 -31.58
C ARG A 83 -11.76 7.51 -31.01
N ARG A 84 -12.38 6.66 -31.84
CA ARG A 84 -13.32 5.64 -31.35
C ARG A 84 -12.63 4.62 -30.47
N ASP A 85 -11.49 4.13 -30.90
CA ASP A 85 -10.67 3.19 -30.13
C ASP A 85 -10.19 3.81 -28.81
N LEU A 86 -9.87 5.10 -28.81
CA LEU A 86 -9.51 5.85 -27.61
C LEU A 86 -10.65 5.84 -26.60
N THR A 87 -11.88 6.15 -27.02
CA THR A 87 -13.04 6.11 -26.12
C THR A 87 -13.21 4.74 -25.46
N ILE A 88 -13.12 3.66 -26.25
CA ILE A 88 -13.22 2.29 -25.74
C ILE A 88 -12.07 1.99 -24.75
N ALA A 89 -10.85 2.40 -25.08
CA ALA A 89 -9.69 2.20 -24.22
C ALA A 89 -9.79 3.00 -22.91
N GLU A 90 -10.36 4.20 -22.95
CA GLU A 90 -10.61 5.04 -21.77
C GLU A 90 -11.66 4.43 -20.85
N GLU A 91 -12.76 3.91 -21.40
CA GLU A 91 -13.77 3.16 -20.64
C GLU A 91 -13.14 1.93 -19.95
N ALA A 92 -12.30 1.19 -20.66
CA ALA A 92 -11.57 0.06 -20.09
C ALA A 92 -10.60 0.49 -18.97
N ARG A 93 -9.87 1.60 -19.16
CA ARG A 93 -8.99 2.18 -18.12
C ARG A 93 -9.79 2.58 -16.88
N GLN A 94 -10.94 3.22 -17.06
CA GLN A 94 -11.80 3.63 -15.95
C GLN A 94 -12.33 2.42 -15.17
N ALA A 95 -12.81 1.39 -15.87
CA ALA A 95 -13.22 0.15 -15.23
C ALA A 95 -12.07 -0.54 -14.46
N ALA A 96 -10.85 -0.54 -15.01
CA ALA A 96 -9.67 -1.05 -14.33
C ALA A 96 -9.32 -0.22 -13.08
N GLN A 97 -9.44 1.11 -13.17
CA GLN A 97 -9.21 2.01 -12.04
C GLN A 97 -10.18 1.76 -10.89
N GLU A 98 -11.46 1.56 -11.18
CA GLU A 98 -12.47 1.25 -10.16
C GLU A 98 -12.16 -0.07 -9.44
N ARG A 99 -11.77 -1.11 -10.18
CA ARG A 99 -11.36 -2.40 -9.61
C ARG A 99 -10.12 -2.27 -8.73
N TYR A 100 -9.13 -1.50 -9.16
CA TYR A 100 -7.93 -1.22 -8.37
C TYR A 100 -8.27 -0.48 -7.07
N LEU A 101 -9.13 0.53 -7.12
CA LEU A 101 -9.57 1.27 -5.94
C LEU A 101 -10.30 0.36 -4.94
N GLU A 102 -11.12 -0.56 -5.43
CA GLU A 102 -11.81 -1.52 -4.57
C GLU A 102 -10.82 -2.50 -3.91
N ALA A 103 -9.92 -3.10 -4.69
CA ALA A 103 -8.87 -3.98 -4.16
C ALA A 103 -7.99 -3.26 -3.11
N MET A 104 -7.63 -2.01 -3.38
CA MET A 104 -6.87 -1.15 -2.47
C MET A 104 -7.61 -0.94 -1.15
N LYS A 105 -8.92 -0.65 -1.19
CA LYS A 105 -9.76 -0.48 0.01
C LYS A 105 -9.81 -1.76 0.83
N GLU A 106 -10.09 -2.91 0.19
CA GLU A 106 -10.17 -4.21 0.86
C GLU A 106 -8.86 -4.56 1.58
N ARG A 107 -7.71 -4.37 0.91
CA ARG A 107 -6.39 -4.55 1.52
C ARG A 107 -6.18 -3.61 2.71
N LYS A 108 -6.54 -2.33 2.55
CA LYS A 108 -6.36 -1.31 3.60
C LYS A 108 -7.16 -1.62 4.86
N VAL A 109 -8.38 -2.13 4.73
CA VAL A 109 -9.22 -2.54 5.88
C VAL A 109 -8.52 -3.62 6.71
N LEU A 110 -7.95 -4.64 6.05
CA LEU A 110 -7.22 -5.71 6.75
C LEU A 110 -5.91 -5.23 7.38
N THR A 111 -5.18 -4.33 6.70
CA THR A 111 -3.97 -3.72 7.26
C THR A 111 -4.29 -2.95 8.55
N GLN A 112 -5.34 -2.12 8.54
CA GLN A 112 -5.78 -1.38 9.72
C GLN A 112 -6.22 -2.30 10.86
N LEU A 113 -6.91 -3.41 10.54
CA LEU A 113 -7.28 -4.41 11.54
C LEU A 113 -6.04 -5.05 12.19
N ARG A 114 -5.04 -5.40 11.38
CA ARG A 114 -3.76 -5.95 11.86
C ARG A 114 -3.06 -4.96 12.79
N GLU A 115 -2.93 -3.71 12.38
CA GLU A 115 -2.29 -2.65 13.18
C GLU A 115 -2.98 -2.45 14.53
N ARG A 116 -4.32 -2.47 14.57
CA ARG A 116 -5.08 -2.37 15.82
C ARG A 116 -4.81 -3.55 16.74
N GLN A 117 -4.86 -4.78 16.22
CA GLN A 117 -4.59 -5.98 17.01
C GLN A 117 -3.15 -6.02 17.52
N GLU A 118 -2.19 -5.61 16.68
CA GLU A 118 -0.79 -5.52 17.07
C GLU A 118 -0.58 -4.48 18.17
N SER A 119 -1.25 -3.33 18.07
CA SER A 119 -1.19 -2.29 19.11
C SER A 119 -1.77 -2.78 20.44
N ALA A 120 -2.86 -3.53 20.42
CA ALA A 120 -3.47 -4.12 21.62
C ALA A 120 -2.55 -5.17 22.24
N TYR A 121 -1.98 -6.06 21.41
CA TYR A 121 -1.03 -7.07 21.86
C TYR A 121 0.19 -6.45 22.54
N ARG A 122 0.77 -5.39 21.96
CA ARG A 122 1.91 -4.69 22.57
C ARG A 122 1.55 -4.08 23.92
N ARG A 123 0.37 -3.48 24.07
CA ARG A 123 -0.10 -2.93 25.36
C ARG A 123 -0.27 -4.01 26.42
N GLU A 124 -0.89 -5.13 26.07
CA GLU A 124 -1.04 -6.27 27.00
C GLU A 124 0.32 -6.85 27.40
N GLN A 125 1.26 -6.93 26.45
CA GLN A 125 2.61 -7.40 26.72
C GLN A 125 3.35 -6.47 27.69
N THR A 126 3.27 -5.15 27.49
CA THR A 126 3.87 -4.17 28.40
C THR A 126 3.28 -4.28 29.81
N LEU A 127 1.94 -4.37 29.94
CA LEU A 127 1.29 -4.55 31.24
C LEU A 127 1.70 -5.86 31.92
N HIS A 128 1.84 -6.95 31.17
CA HIS A 128 2.30 -8.22 31.72
C HIS A 128 3.76 -8.14 32.19
N GLU A 129 4.63 -7.48 31.43
CA GLU A 129 6.03 -7.26 31.81
C GLU A 129 6.14 -6.40 33.07
N GLU A 130 5.36 -5.33 33.18
CA GLU A 130 5.28 -4.48 34.37
C GLU A 130 4.85 -5.29 35.61
N ASN A 131 3.79 -6.10 35.50
CA ASN A 131 3.31 -6.94 36.59
C ASN A 131 4.37 -7.96 37.05
N VAL A 132 5.08 -8.59 36.11
CA VAL A 132 6.15 -9.56 36.44
C VAL A 132 7.32 -8.87 37.16
N ILE A 133 7.68 -7.64 36.76
CA ILE A 133 8.70 -6.83 37.44
C ILE A 133 8.25 -6.49 38.87
N ASP A 134 7.00 -6.06 39.03
CA ASP A 134 6.45 -5.72 40.35
C ASP A 134 6.38 -6.93 41.28
N ASP A 135 5.93 -8.09 40.77
CA ASP A 135 5.90 -9.34 41.54
C ASP A 135 7.30 -9.80 41.96
N THR A 136 8.29 -9.69 41.07
CA THR A 136 9.68 -10.03 41.42
C THR A 136 10.28 -9.06 42.45
N ASN A 137 9.98 -7.77 42.34
CA ASN A 137 10.38 -6.76 43.32
C ASN A 137 9.71 -6.97 44.69
N ASN A 138 8.41 -7.28 44.70
CA ASN A 138 7.66 -7.58 45.91
C ASN A 138 8.15 -8.87 46.58
N ALA A 139 8.38 -9.94 45.82
CA ALA A 139 8.95 -11.18 46.33
C ALA A 139 10.35 -10.98 46.93
N ARG A 140 11.20 -10.17 46.27
CA ARG A 140 12.53 -9.81 46.79
C ARG A 140 12.42 -9.01 48.10
N SER A 141 11.55 -8.00 48.14
CA SER A 141 11.33 -7.17 49.33
C SER A 141 10.72 -7.96 50.49
N ALA A 142 9.80 -8.88 50.22
CA ALA A 142 9.24 -9.79 51.22
C ALA A 142 10.30 -10.73 51.81
N ARG A 143 11.22 -11.24 50.98
CA ARG A 143 12.35 -12.07 51.47
C ARG A 143 13.31 -11.27 52.36
N VAL A 144 13.64 -10.03 51.99
CA VAL A 144 14.50 -9.15 52.81
C VAL A 144 13.83 -8.84 54.16
N ARG A 145 12.54 -8.48 54.15
CA ARG A 145 11.78 -8.23 55.39
C ARG A 145 11.64 -9.49 56.26
N GLY A 146 11.35 -10.64 55.66
CA GLY A 146 11.29 -11.91 56.39
C GLY A 146 12.63 -12.33 57.01
N ARG A 147 13.75 -11.98 56.36
CA ARG A 147 15.10 -12.23 56.90
C ARG A 147 15.44 -11.29 58.06
N ALA A 148 15.04 -10.01 57.97
CA ALA A 148 15.19 -9.03 59.05
C ALA A 148 14.34 -9.36 60.29
N VAL A 149 13.11 -9.87 60.10
CA VAL A 149 12.25 -10.33 61.21
C VAL A 149 12.83 -11.57 61.88
N ARG A 150 13.40 -12.52 61.12
CA ARG A 150 14.08 -13.70 61.70
C ARG A 150 15.38 -13.36 62.42
N SER A 151 16.15 -12.36 61.96
CA SER A 151 17.33 -11.89 62.68
C SER A 151 16.98 -11.07 63.92
N GLY A 152 15.89 -10.28 63.89
CA GLY A 152 15.40 -9.56 65.07
C GLY A 152 14.87 -10.49 66.17
N HIS A 153 14.22 -11.60 65.79
CA HIS A 153 13.78 -12.61 66.77
C HIS A 153 14.94 -13.42 67.36
N ALA A 154 16.03 -13.63 66.60
CA ALA A 154 17.24 -14.29 67.12
C ALA A 154 18.00 -13.44 68.15
N VAL A 155 17.93 -12.11 68.07
CA VAL A 155 18.56 -11.20 69.05
C VAL A 155 17.73 -11.08 70.34
N ALA A 156 16.39 -11.14 70.25
CA ALA A 156 15.51 -11.05 71.42
C ALA A 156 15.53 -12.29 72.33
N VAL A 157 15.94 -13.46 71.83
CA VAL A 157 16.03 -14.70 72.63
C VAL A 157 17.35 -14.79 73.42
N THR A 158 18.37 -13.98 73.10
CA THR A 158 19.68 -14.03 73.76
C THR A 158 19.84 -13.11 74.98
N GLU A 159 18.89 -12.22 75.27
CA GLU A 159 18.97 -11.29 76.42
C GLU A 159 18.27 -11.78 77.70
N GLY A 160 17.73 -13.00 77.71
CA GLY A 160 16.92 -13.53 78.83
C GLY A 160 17.63 -14.34 79.92
N THR A 161 18.95 -14.58 79.85
CA THR A 161 19.64 -15.54 80.76
C THR A 161 20.91 -14.99 81.41
N LYS A 162 20.82 -13.87 82.13
CA LYS A 162 21.80 -13.51 83.18
C LYS A 162 21.11 -12.81 84.36
N ASN A 163 20.39 -13.57 85.17
CA ASN A 163 20.11 -13.23 86.57
C ASN A 163 20.31 -14.49 87.43
N GLY A 164 21.16 -14.36 88.45
CA GLY A 164 21.50 -15.41 89.43
C GLY A 164 22.93 -15.93 89.26
N SER A 165 23.75 -16.07 90.28
CA SER A 165 23.72 -15.71 91.70
C SER A 165 25.10 -16.10 92.26
N ILE A 166 25.57 -15.33 93.25
CA ILE A 166 26.65 -15.60 94.22
C ILE A 166 28.10 -15.45 93.71
#